data_AF-A0A8H5HY20-F1
#
_entry.id   AF-A0A8H5HY20-F1
#
_cell.length_a   1.000
_cell.length_b   1.000
_cell.length_c   1.000
_cell.angle_alpha   90.00
_cell.angle_beta   90.00
_cell.angle_gamma   90.00
#
_symmetry.space_group_name_H-M   'P 1'
#
loop_
_entity.id
_entity.type
_entity.pdbx_description
1 polymer ?
#
loop_
_entity_poly.entity_id
_entity_poly.type
_entity_poly.pdbx_seq_one_letter_code
_entity_poly.pdbx_strand_id
1 'polypeptide(L)'
;MASEDNLNLPEGVNKAKLDQFIAFMQNEMDNPPKASELFIVPDKPMTPEWTSFFAKILKHFEAQCRDRPKLLKLQRRKRLTEEFRLSELEMIASATQMKFDGNEQFKLGKITKAYAYYMASLETFPMPDVMLNAAACTLDPSIANYSLAETYCTEALNLDLLVNPIKAYFRRSQARRHQQKFEEAAGDIKLALAIDPEDPKLRAEADLIEKQRTSPDVRHDADKEKPLSLSSFSDALGFRELVGHEEAYTRIPQSDAADFTKMQPPTF
;
A
#
# COMPACT_ATOMS: atom_id res chain seq x y z
N MET A 1 -17.02 -30.18 -38.74
CA MET A 1 -17.99 -29.10 -38.43
C MET A 1 -17.62 -28.48 -37.10
N ALA A 2 -16.87 -27.38 -37.15
CA ALA A 2 -16.87 -26.33 -36.14
C ALA A 2 -16.46 -25.07 -36.93
N SER A 3 -17.39 -24.15 -37.03
CA SER A 3 -17.30 -22.90 -37.78
C SER A 3 -16.13 -22.06 -37.30
N GLU A 4 -15.27 -21.63 -38.21
CA GLU A 4 -14.38 -20.50 -37.98
C GLU A 4 -15.27 -19.29 -37.66
N ASP A 5 -15.25 -18.87 -36.39
CA ASP A 5 -15.88 -17.63 -35.94
C ASP A 5 -15.19 -16.46 -36.67
N ASN A 6 -15.78 -16.07 -37.80
CA ASN A 6 -15.47 -14.82 -38.49
C ASN A 6 -16.06 -13.66 -37.67
N LEU A 7 -15.36 -13.31 -36.58
CA LEU A 7 -15.51 -11.99 -35.97
C LEU A 7 -15.10 -10.96 -37.02
N ASN A 8 -16.11 -10.27 -37.58
CA ASN A 8 -15.90 -9.15 -38.49
C ASN A 8 -15.19 -8.03 -37.72
N LEU A 9 -13.87 -7.96 -37.87
CA LEU A 9 -13.03 -6.95 -37.23
C LEU A 9 -13.29 -5.57 -37.87
N PRO A 10 -13.29 -4.47 -37.08
CA PRO A 10 -13.43 -3.12 -37.61
C PRO A 10 -12.37 -2.81 -38.67
N GLU A 11 -12.72 -1.99 -39.66
CA GLU A 11 -11.79 -1.55 -40.72
C GLU A 11 -10.51 -0.93 -40.10
N GLY A 12 -9.35 -1.42 -40.54
CA GLY A 12 -8.03 -0.97 -40.06
C GLY A 12 -7.39 -1.85 -38.97
N VAL A 13 -8.09 -2.82 -38.41
CA VAL A 13 -7.52 -3.77 -37.44
C VAL A 13 -6.80 -4.91 -38.16
N ASN A 14 -5.48 -4.97 -38.03
CA ASN A 14 -4.69 -6.07 -38.58
C ASN A 14 -4.86 -7.33 -37.72
N LYS A 15 -5.56 -8.34 -38.24
CA LYS A 15 -5.84 -9.61 -37.56
C LYS A 15 -4.58 -10.29 -37.01
N ALA A 16 -3.49 -10.34 -37.77
CA ALA A 16 -2.23 -10.94 -37.31
C ALA A 16 -1.61 -10.20 -36.12
N LYS A 17 -1.69 -8.86 -36.09
CA LYS A 17 -1.25 -8.07 -34.92
C LYS A 17 -2.16 -8.28 -33.71
N LEU A 18 -3.47 -8.41 -33.93
CA LEU A 18 -4.43 -8.70 -32.87
C LEU A 18 -4.19 -10.09 -32.29
N ASP A 19 -3.99 -11.11 -33.12
CA ASP A 19 -3.69 -12.48 -32.68
C ASP A 19 -2.35 -12.53 -31.92
N GLN A 20 -1.32 -11.81 -32.38
CA GLN A 20 -0.06 -11.65 -31.64
C GLN A 20 -0.28 -10.98 -30.28
N PHE A 21 -1.11 -9.94 -30.21
CA PHE A 21 -1.45 -9.28 -28.97
C PHE A 21 -2.23 -10.22 -28.01
N ILE A 22 -3.20 -10.98 -28.53
CA ILE A 22 -3.96 -11.96 -27.74
C ILE A 22 -3.03 -13.05 -27.21
N ALA A 23 -2.15 -13.62 -28.03
CA ALA A 23 -1.18 -14.62 -27.62
C ALA A 23 -0.20 -14.07 -26.56
N PHE A 24 0.25 -12.82 -26.73
CA PHE A 24 1.06 -12.13 -25.72
C PHE A 24 0.31 -11.98 -24.39
N MET A 25 -0.95 -11.53 -24.43
CA MET A 25 -1.79 -11.37 -23.24
C MET A 25 -2.08 -12.70 -22.55
N GLN A 26 -2.31 -13.77 -23.30
CA GLN A 26 -2.47 -15.13 -22.77
C GLN A 26 -1.19 -15.61 -22.08
N ASN A 27 -0.03 -15.42 -22.72
CA ASN A 27 1.25 -15.76 -22.08
C ASN A 27 1.51 -14.93 -20.81
N GLU A 28 1.18 -13.64 -20.78
CA GLU A 28 1.27 -12.79 -19.58
C GLU A 28 0.27 -13.16 -18.46
N MET A 29 -0.81 -13.87 -18.81
CA MET A 29 -1.75 -14.43 -17.85
C MET A 29 -1.25 -15.76 -17.29
N ASP A 30 -0.72 -16.63 -18.15
CA ASP A 30 -0.21 -17.95 -17.77
C ASP A 30 1.15 -17.86 -17.06
N ASN A 31 1.98 -16.90 -17.47
CA ASN A 31 3.33 -16.66 -16.99
C ASN A 31 3.50 -15.18 -16.58
N PRO A 32 2.84 -14.73 -15.50
CA PRO A 32 3.00 -13.35 -15.04
C PRO A 32 4.46 -13.06 -14.65
N PRO A 33 4.97 -11.85 -14.93
CA PRO A 33 6.33 -11.49 -14.56
C PRO A 33 6.50 -11.52 -13.04
N LYS A 34 7.69 -11.90 -12.60
CA LYS A 34 8.02 -11.98 -11.17
C LYS A 34 8.23 -10.59 -10.60
N ALA A 35 7.94 -10.41 -9.31
CA ALA A 35 8.24 -9.15 -8.62
C ALA A 35 9.73 -8.77 -8.72
N SER A 36 10.64 -9.74 -8.71
CA SER A 36 12.08 -9.54 -8.91
C SER A 36 12.48 -9.04 -10.30
N GLU A 37 11.61 -9.21 -11.30
CA GLU A 37 11.81 -8.66 -12.65
C GLU A 37 11.24 -7.24 -12.77
N LEU A 38 10.40 -6.84 -11.82
CA LEU A 38 9.73 -5.54 -11.82
C LEU A 38 10.35 -4.54 -10.84
N PHE A 39 10.81 -5.02 -9.70
CA PHE A 39 11.53 -4.26 -8.69
C PHE A 39 13.00 -4.64 -8.73
N ILE A 40 13.82 -3.79 -9.35
CA ILE A 40 15.25 -4.03 -9.51
C ILE A 40 16.01 -3.31 -8.41
N VAL A 41 16.64 -4.10 -7.53
CA VAL A 41 17.53 -3.56 -6.50
C VAL A 41 18.75 -2.93 -7.18
N PRO A 42 19.21 -1.74 -6.73
CA PRO A 42 20.39 -1.11 -7.31
C PRO A 42 21.63 -2.03 -7.27
N ASP A 43 22.24 -2.25 -8.44
CA ASP A 43 23.48 -3.04 -8.57
C ASP A 43 24.70 -2.19 -8.17
N LYS A 44 24.82 -1.92 -6.87
CA LYS A 44 25.89 -1.11 -6.30
C LYS A 44 26.33 -1.66 -4.93
N PRO A 45 27.59 -1.40 -4.52
CA PRO A 45 28.01 -1.66 -3.15
C PRO A 45 27.10 -0.93 -2.15
N MET A 46 26.58 -1.66 -1.17
CA MET A 46 25.69 -1.13 -0.15
C MET A 46 26.00 -1.77 1.20
N THR A 47 25.57 -1.13 2.29
CA THR A 47 25.72 -1.69 3.64
C THR A 47 24.74 -2.86 3.85
N PRO A 48 24.99 -3.74 4.86
CA PRO A 48 24.06 -4.82 5.20
C PRO A 48 22.64 -4.32 5.52
N GLU A 49 22.52 -3.12 6.09
CA GLU A 49 21.22 -2.50 6.40
C GLU A 49 20.43 -2.20 5.13
N TRP A 50 21.09 -1.65 4.09
CA TRP A 50 20.46 -1.43 2.78
C TRP A 50 20.11 -2.74 2.07
N THR A 51 20.97 -3.75 2.13
CA THR A 51 20.67 -5.07 1.57
C THR A 51 19.44 -5.68 2.24
N SER A 52 19.37 -5.63 3.58
CA SER A 52 18.21 -6.09 4.36
C SER A 52 16.95 -5.30 4.03
N PHE A 53 17.06 -3.97 3.92
CA PHE A 53 15.95 -3.09 3.54
C PHE A 53 15.34 -3.48 2.19
N PHE A 54 16.16 -3.54 1.13
CA PHE A 54 15.66 -3.90 -0.20
C PHE A 54 15.14 -5.34 -0.29
N ALA A 55 15.74 -6.28 0.44
CA ALA A 55 15.24 -7.65 0.51
C ALA A 55 13.84 -7.72 1.15
N LYS A 56 13.58 -6.93 2.20
CA LYS A 56 12.25 -6.84 2.83
C LYS A 56 11.20 -6.22 1.88
N ILE A 57 11.59 -5.19 1.13
CA ILE A 57 10.72 -4.56 0.12
C ILE A 57 10.41 -5.53 -1.03
N LEU A 58 11.40 -6.24 -1.55
CA LEU A 58 11.19 -7.25 -2.59
C LEU A 58 10.26 -8.37 -2.11
N LYS A 59 10.51 -8.92 -0.92
CA LYS A 59 9.64 -9.94 -0.30
C LYS A 59 8.20 -9.45 -0.15
N HIS A 60 8.00 -8.18 0.20
CA HIS A 60 6.67 -7.59 0.24
C HIS A 60 6.02 -7.58 -1.14
N PHE A 61 6.72 -7.11 -2.18
CA PHE A 61 6.18 -7.15 -3.53
C PHE A 61 5.87 -8.56 -4.01
N GLU A 62 6.70 -9.55 -3.71
CA GLU A 62 6.45 -10.96 -4.04
C GLU A 62 5.18 -11.51 -3.37
N ALA A 63 4.94 -11.14 -2.11
CA ALA A 63 3.72 -11.52 -1.40
C ALA A 63 2.47 -10.86 -2.02
N GLN A 64 2.59 -9.59 -2.42
CA GLN A 64 1.51 -8.78 -2.95
C GLN A 64 1.14 -9.16 -4.40
N CYS A 65 2.13 -9.47 -5.24
CA CYS A 65 1.95 -9.76 -6.67
C CYS A 65 1.27 -11.12 -6.98
N ARG A 66 0.91 -11.90 -5.95
CA ARG A 66 -0.01 -13.04 -6.10
C ARG A 66 -1.41 -12.59 -6.51
N ASP A 67 -1.76 -11.35 -6.17
CA ASP A 67 -2.99 -10.68 -6.59
C ASP A 67 -2.72 -9.90 -7.90
N ARG A 68 -3.55 -10.15 -8.93
CA ARG A 68 -3.37 -9.56 -10.27
C ARG A 68 -3.44 -8.03 -10.26
N PRO A 69 -4.44 -7.38 -9.63
CA PRO A 69 -4.43 -5.93 -9.46
C PRO A 69 -3.14 -5.36 -8.85
N LYS A 70 -2.59 -6.00 -7.81
CA LYS A 70 -1.34 -5.57 -7.17
C LYS A 70 -0.13 -5.76 -8.08
N LEU A 71 -0.07 -6.85 -8.85
CA LEU A 71 0.95 -7.05 -9.89
C LEU A 71 0.91 -5.95 -10.96
N LEU A 72 -0.28 -5.61 -11.46
CA LEU A 72 -0.45 -4.55 -12.46
C LEU A 72 0.03 -3.18 -11.95
N LYS A 73 -0.15 -2.89 -10.66
CA LYS A 73 0.40 -1.67 -10.02
C LYS A 73 1.93 -1.68 -10.05
N LEU A 74 2.57 -2.80 -9.72
CA LEU A 74 4.02 -2.90 -9.77
C LEU A 74 4.57 -2.80 -11.20
N GLN A 75 3.88 -3.40 -12.18
CA GLN A 75 4.23 -3.22 -13.59
C GLN A 75 4.12 -1.76 -14.04
N ARG A 76 3.06 -1.05 -13.60
CA ARG A 76 2.90 0.39 -13.86
C ARG A 76 4.05 1.19 -13.25
N ARG A 77 4.39 0.92 -12.00
CA ARG A 77 5.53 1.54 -11.32
C ARG A 77 6.82 1.35 -12.11
N LYS A 78 7.12 0.12 -12.55
CA LYS A 78 8.31 -0.18 -13.38
C LYS A 78 8.36 0.70 -14.64
N ARG A 79 7.25 0.77 -15.39
CA ARG A 79 7.18 1.61 -16.60
C ARG A 79 7.48 3.07 -16.29
N LEU A 80 6.91 3.62 -15.22
CA LEU A 80 7.14 5.01 -14.82
C LEU A 80 8.61 5.25 -14.44
N THR A 81 9.23 4.32 -13.71
CA THR A 81 10.66 4.43 -13.36
C THR A 81 11.57 4.40 -14.59
N GLU A 82 11.23 3.59 -15.60
CA GLU A 82 11.99 3.51 -16.86
C GLU A 82 11.78 4.75 -17.74
N GLU A 83 10.52 5.18 -17.89
CA GLU A 83 10.11 6.32 -18.70
C GLU A 83 10.76 7.63 -18.22
N PHE A 84 10.68 7.89 -16.92
CA PHE A 84 11.21 9.12 -16.31
C PHE A 84 12.64 8.99 -15.80
N ARG A 85 13.26 7.80 -15.98
CA ARG A 85 14.61 7.49 -15.48
C ARG A 85 14.76 7.83 -14.00
N LEU A 86 13.88 7.26 -13.19
CA LEU A 86 13.84 7.46 -11.75
C LEU A 86 14.61 6.34 -11.05
N SER A 87 15.54 6.72 -10.20
CA SER A 87 16.20 5.79 -9.27
C SER A 87 15.28 5.39 -8.11
N GLU A 88 15.59 4.29 -7.44
CA GLU A 88 14.88 3.89 -6.21
C GLU A 88 14.99 4.94 -5.09
N LEU A 89 16.08 5.72 -5.04
CA LEU A 89 16.22 6.84 -4.10
C LEU A 89 15.24 7.97 -4.41
N GLU A 90 15.04 8.30 -5.69
CA GLU A 90 14.04 9.29 -6.12
C GLU A 90 12.63 8.80 -5.84
N MET A 91 12.35 7.50 -6.00
CA MET A 91 11.06 6.91 -5.61
C MET A 91 10.80 7.01 -4.10
N ILE A 92 11.79 6.69 -3.27
CA ILE A 92 11.71 6.83 -1.81
C ILE A 92 11.50 8.30 -1.41
N ALA A 93 12.26 9.22 -2.02
CA ALA A 93 12.14 10.65 -1.73
C ALA A 93 10.77 11.22 -2.14
N SER A 94 10.28 10.83 -3.32
CA SER A 94 8.95 11.22 -3.82
C SER A 94 7.85 10.73 -2.89
N ALA A 95 7.89 9.46 -2.50
CA ALA A 95 6.94 8.89 -1.54
C ALA A 95 7.02 9.60 -0.18
N THR A 96 8.22 9.99 0.25
CA THR A 96 8.43 10.75 1.50
C THR A 96 7.85 12.15 1.42
N GLN A 97 7.97 12.85 0.30
CA GLN A 97 7.34 14.16 0.10
C GLN A 97 5.81 14.04 0.15
N MET A 98 5.23 13.08 -0.57
CA MET A 98 3.78 12.82 -0.54
C MET A 98 3.29 12.49 0.87
N LYS A 99 4.08 11.75 1.67
CA LYS A 99 3.79 11.54 3.09
C LYS A 99 3.72 12.85 3.86
N PHE A 100 4.66 13.77 3.64
CA PHE A 100 4.66 15.06 4.33
C PHE A 100 3.44 15.90 3.95
N ASP A 101 3.09 15.97 2.67
CA ASP A 101 1.88 16.67 2.20
C ASP A 101 0.61 16.06 2.82
N GLY A 102 0.54 14.73 2.90
CA GLY A 102 -0.54 14.02 3.58
C GLY A 102 -0.63 14.36 5.07
N ASN A 103 0.51 14.42 5.77
CA ASN A 103 0.58 14.81 7.18
C ASN A 103 0.08 16.25 7.39
N GLU A 104 0.37 17.17 6.46
CA GLU A 104 -0.14 18.54 6.53
C GLU A 104 -1.67 18.57 6.39
N GLN A 105 -2.23 17.86 5.41
CA GLN A 105 -3.69 17.79 5.25
C GLN A 105 -4.36 17.12 6.45
N PHE A 106 -3.71 16.11 7.05
CA PHE A 106 -4.20 15.44 8.25
C PHE A 106 -4.27 16.40 9.44
N LYS A 107 -3.23 17.21 9.66
CA LYS A 107 -3.21 18.26 10.70
C LYS A 107 -4.31 19.30 10.49
N LEU A 108 -4.67 19.59 9.24
CA LEU A 108 -5.77 20.49 8.89
C LEU A 108 -7.17 19.84 9.03
N GLY A 109 -7.26 18.58 9.46
CA GLY A 109 -8.52 17.83 9.56
C GLY A 109 -9.12 17.41 8.22
N LYS A 110 -8.39 17.56 7.11
CA LYS A 110 -8.84 17.19 5.76
C LYS A 110 -8.52 15.72 5.49
N ILE A 111 -9.20 14.83 6.22
CA ILE A 111 -8.89 13.39 6.27
C ILE A 111 -8.88 12.73 4.88
N THR A 112 -9.89 13.00 4.05
CA THR A 112 -9.99 12.40 2.70
C THR A 112 -8.85 12.83 1.79
N LYS A 113 -8.41 14.10 1.89
CA LYS A 113 -7.28 14.62 1.12
C LYS A 113 -5.95 14.06 1.64
N ALA A 114 -5.79 13.95 2.96
CA ALA A 114 -4.63 13.30 3.57
C ALA A 114 -4.49 11.85 3.08
N TYR A 115 -5.61 11.13 3.05
CA TYR A 115 -5.64 9.76 2.55
C TYR A 115 -5.23 9.64 1.08
N ALA A 116 -5.65 10.58 0.21
CA ALA A 116 -5.22 10.61 -1.18
C ALA A 116 -3.69 10.74 -1.33
N TYR A 117 -3.05 11.61 -0.54
CA TYR A 117 -1.59 11.73 -0.52
C TYR A 117 -0.90 10.48 0.04
N TYR A 118 -1.45 9.85 1.08
CA TYR A 118 -0.88 8.60 1.59
C TYR A 118 -1.00 7.46 0.59
N MET A 119 -2.11 7.36 -0.15
CA MET A 119 -2.22 6.41 -1.25
C MET A 119 -1.18 6.69 -2.34
N ALA A 120 -0.91 7.95 -2.66
CA ALA A 120 0.02 8.34 -3.71
C ALA A 120 1.45 7.96 -3.32
N SER A 121 1.79 8.21 -2.05
CA SER A 121 3.02 7.77 -1.43
C SER A 121 3.19 6.25 -1.52
N LEU A 122 2.18 5.47 -1.14
CA LEU A 122 2.23 3.99 -1.17
C LEU A 122 2.25 3.41 -2.58
N GLU A 123 1.64 4.07 -3.58
CA GLU A 123 1.76 3.67 -5.00
C GLU A 123 3.17 3.93 -5.55
N THR A 124 3.89 4.91 -4.98
CA THR A 124 5.26 5.25 -5.35
C THR A 124 6.28 4.32 -4.67
N PHE A 125 6.19 4.17 -3.34
CA PHE A 125 7.07 3.30 -2.56
C PHE A 125 6.38 2.77 -1.29
N PRO A 126 6.47 1.46 -0.98
CA PRO A 126 5.82 0.91 0.22
C PRO A 126 6.56 1.35 1.50
N MET A 127 5.86 2.12 2.35
CA MET A 127 6.41 2.67 3.59
C MET A 127 5.49 2.32 4.78
N PRO A 128 5.98 1.61 5.82
CA PRO A 128 5.15 1.19 6.96
C PRO A 128 4.49 2.36 7.71
N ASP A 129 5.22 3.45 7.94
CA ASP A 129 4.69 4.61 8.65
C ASP A 129 3.52 5.26 7.86
N VAL A 130 3.63 5.30 6.53
CA VAL A 130 2.56 5.76 5.64
C VAL A 130 1.38 4.80 5.65
N MET A 131 1.61 3.48 5.63
CA MET A 131 0.53 2.48 5.79
C MET A 131 -0.22 2.72 7.09
N LEU A 132 0.48 2.99 8.19
CA LEU A 132 -0.17 3.31 9.46
C LEU A 132 -0.95 4.62 9.39
N ASN A 133 -0.42 5.65 8.72
CA ASN A 133 -1.14 6.92 8.55
C ASN A 133 -2.39 6.76 7.69
N ALA A 134 -2.32 5.98 6.61
CA ALA A 134 -3.47 5.57 5.81
C ALA A 134 -4.50 4.81 6.66
N ALA A 135 -4.04 3.88 7.51
CA ALA A 135 -4.91 3.16 8.45
C ALA A 135 -5.66 4.11 9.40
N ALA A 136 -4.98 5.14 9.91
CA ALA A 136 -5.60 6.15 10.76
C ALA A 136 -6.70 6.94 10.02
N CYS A 137 -6.49 7.30 8.75
CA CYS A 137 -7.54 7.90 7.93
C CYS A 137 -8.73 6.96 7.71
N THR A 138 -8.49 5.68 7.46
CA THR A 138 -9.57 4.72 7.23
C THR A 138 -10.37 4.36 8.48
N LEU A 139 -9.78 4.53 9.68
CA LEU A 139 -10.46 4.42 10.97
C LEU A 139 -11.34 5.63 11.27
N ASP A 140 -11.11 6.77 10.61
CA ASP A 140 -11.88 7.99 10.83
C ASP A 140 -13.34 7.80 10.36
N PRO A 141 -14.35 8.31 11.10
CA PRO A 141 -15.75 8.18 10.72
C PRO A 141 -16.10 8.74 9.33
N SER A 142 -15.30 9.65 8.78
CA SER A 142 -15.50 10.17 7.41
C SER A 142 -15.20 9.15 6.30
N ILE A 143 -14.44 8.10 6.59
CA ILE A 143 -14.12 7.01 5.65
C ILE A 143 -14.70 5.68 6.15
N ALA A 144 -14.54 5.39 7.45
CA ALA A 144 -15.08 4.23 8.16
C ALA A 144 -14.82 2.86 7.51
N ASN A 145 -13.68 2.70 6.81
CA ASN A 145 -13.33 1.42 6.17
C ASN A 145 -12.38 0.60 7.06
N TYR A 146 -12.96 -0.09 8.05
CA TYR A 146 -12.20 -0.83 9.06
C TYR A 146 -11.44 -2.04 8.50
N SER A 147 -11.99 -2.72 7.49
CA SER A 147 -11.30 -3.84 6.82
C SER A 147 -10.01 -3.37 6.11
N LEU A 148 -10.06 -2.20 5.48
CA LEU A 148 -8.89 -1.59 4.85
C LEU A 148 -7.87 -1.10 5.89
N ALA A 149 -8.33 -0.55 7.03
CA ALA A 149 -7.45 -0.18 8.14
C ALA A 149 -6.67 -1.39 8.68
N GLU A 150 -7.34 -2.53 8.86
CA GLU A 150 -6.71 -3.79 9.29
C GLU A 150 -5.67 -4.28 8.27
N THR A 151 -5.99 -4.17 6.98
CA THR A 151 -5.09 -4.55 5.88
C THR A 151 -3.82 -3.71 5.92
N TYR A 152 -3.92 -2.38 5.99
CA TYR A 152 -2.75 -1.50 6.07
C TYR A 152 -1.87 -1.80 7.28
N CYS A 153 -2.46 -1.99 8.46
CA CYS A 153 -1.67 -2.31 9.67
C CYS A 153 -0.97 -3.67 9.55
N THR A 154 -1.65 -4.66 8.94
CA THR A 154 -1.07 -5.99 8.71
C THR A 154 0.06 -5.95 7.70
N GLU A 155 -0.08 -5.18 6.62
CA GLU A 155 0.97 -4.99 5.63
C GLU A 155 2.19 -4.27 6.23
N ALA A 156 1.97 -3.24 7.06
CA ALA A 156 3.03 -2.51 7.75
C ALA A 156 3.85 -3.43 8.69
N LEU A 157 3.16 -4.30 9.44
CA LEU A 157 3.81 -5.30 10.31
C LEU A 157 4.56 -6.35 9.49
N ASN A 158 3.98 -6.84 8.39
CA ASN A 158 4.60 -7.84 7.52
C ASN A 158 5.82 -7.33 6.76
N LEU A 159 5.93 -6.01 6.55
CA LEU A 159 7.11 -5.38 5.95
C LEU A 159 8.35 -5.54 6.84
N ASP A 160 8.15 -5.72 8.15
CA ASP A 160 9.21 -5.89 9.15
C ASP A 160 10.24 -4.74 9.13
N LEU A 161 9.76 -3.51 8.88
CA LEU A 161 10.59 -2.30 8.82
C LEU A 161 10.25 -1.26 9.90
N LEU A 162 9.25 -1.55 10.75
CA LEU A 162 8.88 -0.71 11.89
C LEU A 162 9.88 -0.87 13.03
N VAL A 163 10.44 0.24 13.50
CA VAL A 163 11.25 0.27 14.73
C VAL A 163 10.37 0.08 15.96
N ASN A 164 9.14 0.60 15.93
CA ASN A 164 8.18 0.45 17.02
C ASN A 164 6.78 0.07 16.49
N PRO A 165 6.33 -1.19 16.67
CA PRO A 165 5.06 -1.66 16.14
C PRO A 165 3.83 -1.33 17.01
N ILE A 166 3.96 -0.64 18.16
CA ILE A 166 2.83 -0.34 19.06
C ILE A 166 1.67 0.34 18.31
N LYS A 167 1.98 1.34 17.46
CA LYS A 167 0.95 2.05 16.67
C LYS A 167 0.22 1.13 15.68
N ALA A 168 0.92 0.14 15.13
CA ALA A 168 0.34 -0.82 14.21
C ALA A 168 -0.64 -1.75 14.94
N TYR A 169 -0.23 -2.30 16.07
CA TYR A 169 -1.10 -3.13 16.90
C TYR A 169 -2.32 -2.36 17.40
N PHE A 170 -2.14 -1.15 17.92
CA PHE A 170 -3.23 -0.32 18.42
C PHE A 170 -4.27 0.05 17.34
N ARG A 171 -3.81 0.45 16.14
CA ARG A 171 -4.73 0.77 15.04
C ARG A 171 -5.42 -0.47 14.50
N ARG A 172 -4.72 -1.62 14.44
CA ARG A 172 -5.31 -2.89 14.01
C ARG A 172 -6.33 -3.42 15.01
N SER A 173 -6.09 -3.26 16.32
CA SER A 173 -7.07 -3.64 17.34
C SER A 173 -8.34 -2.81 17.24
N GLN A 174 -8.23 -1.49 17.00
CA GLN A 174 -9.39 -0.63 16.75
C GLN A 174 -10.17 -1.10 15.53
N ALA A 175 -9.49 -1.36 14.41
CA ALA A 175 -10.12 -1.85 13.18
C ALA A 175 -10.85 -3.19 13.41
N ARG A 176 -10.23 -4.12 14.14
CA ARG A 176 -10.80 -5.42 14.47
C ARG A 176 -11.98 -5.32 15.44
N ARG A 177 -11.88 -4.45 16.45
CA ARG A 177 -12.99 -4.18 17.37
C ARG A 177 -14.21 -3.65 16.63
N HIS A 178 -14.03 -2.69 15.71
CA HIS A 178 -15.14 -2.19 14.86
C HIS A 178 -15.75 -3.28 13.96
N GLN A 179 -14.97 -4.29 13.59
CA GLN A 179 -15.43 -5.48 12.86
C GLN A 179 -15.93 -6.60 13.79
N GLN A 180 -16.07 -6.37 15.10
CA GLN A 180 -16.47 -7.36 16.11
C GLN A 180 -15.53 -8.58 16.24
N LYS A 181 -14.29 -8.45 15.76
CA LYS A 181 -13.20 -9.43 15.90
C LYS A 181 -12.50 -9.27 17.25
N PHE A 182 -13.23 -9.45 18.35
CA PHE A 182 -12.78 -9.05 19.68
C PHE A 182 -11.57 -9.82 20.18
N GLU A 183 -11.48 -11.12 19.92
CA GLU A 183 -10.35 -11.97 20.30
C GLU A 183 -9.06 -11.53 19.61
N GLU A 184 -9.12 -11.24 18.32
CA GLU A 184 -7.97 -10.77 17.54
C GLU A 184 -7.58 -9.34 17.94
N ALA A 185 -8.55 -8.47 18.25
CA ALA A 185 -8.31 -7.14 18.77
C ALA A 185 -7.61 -7.17 20.15
N ALA A 186 -8.07 -8.03 21.06
CA ALA A 186 -7.44 -8.23 22.36
C ALA A 186 -6.02 -8.79 22.23
N GLY A 187 -5.79 -9.69 21.26
CA GLY A 187 -4.46 -10.19 20.92
C GLY A 187 -3.49 -9.07 20.51
N ASP A 188 -3.93 -8.15 19.66
CA ASP A 188 -3.13 -6.99 19.26
C ASP A 188 -2.81 -6.07 20.45
N ILE A 189 -3.78 -5.76 21.31
CA ILE A 189 -3.53 -4.93 22.50
C ILE A 189 -2.57 -5.61 23.47
N LYS A 190 -2.66 -6.94 23.63
CA LYS A 190 -1.70 -7.70 24.45
C LYS A 190 -0.28 -7.58 23.90
N LEU A 191 -0.10 -7.66 22.58
CA LEU A 191 1.21 -7.47 21.95
C LEU A 191 1.74 -6.04 22.16
N ALA A 192 0.87 -5.04 22.07
CA ALA A 192 1.25 -3.65 22.32
C ALA A 192 1.65 -3.39 23.79
N LEU A 193 0.86 -3.90 24.75
CA LEU A 193 1.14 -3.78 26.19
C LEU A 193 2.37 -4.57 26.63
N ALA A 194 2.78 -5.61 25.89
CA ALA A 194 4.03 -6.29 26.15
C ALA A 194 5.26 -5.40 25.86
N ILE A 195 5.11 -4.38 25.00
CA ILE A 195 6.16 -3.41 24.66
C ILE A 195 6.06 -2.17 25.56
N ASP A 196 4.85 -1.65 25.78
CA ASP A 196 4.58 -0.53 26.67
C ASP A 196 3.42 -0.85 27.64
N PRO A 197 3.72 -1.46 28.81
CA PRO A 197 2.69 -1.92 29.75
C PRO A 197 1.86 -0.81 30.40
N GLU A 198 2.38 0.41 30.46
CA GLU A 198 1.79 1.54 31.18
C GLU A 198 1.07 2.55 30.27
N ASP A 199 0.99 2.29 28.95
CA ASP A 199 0.29 3.20 28.04
C ASP A 199 -1.22 3.25 28.38
N PRO A 200 -1.73 4.41 28.83
CA PRO A 200 -3.14 4.54 29.22
C PRO A 200 -4.09 4.34 28.05
N LYS A 201 -3.67 4.61 26.81
CA LYS A 201 -4.49 4.40 25.61
C LYS A 201 -4.69 2.92 25.32
N LEU A 202 -3.65 2.11 25.49
CA LEU A 202 -3.74 0.67 25.29
C LEU A 202 -4.65 0.01 26.34
N ARG A 203 -4.54 0.43 27.60
CA ARG A 203 -5.44 -0.04 28.68
C ARG A 203 -6.89 0.36 28.43
N ALA A 204 -7.13 1.62 28.05
CA ALA A 204 -8.48 2.09 27.73
C ALA A 204 -9.10 1.33 26.54
N GLU A 205 -8.31 1.00 25.53
CA GLU A 205 -8.79 0.18 24.40
C GLU A 205 -9.05 -1.27 24.82
N ALA A 206 -8.23 -1.86 25.70
CA ALA A 206 -8.50 -3.18 26.28
C ALA A 206 -9.85 -3.22 27.00
N ASP A 207 -10.11 -2.24 27.86
CA ASP A 207 -11.37 -2.12 28.60
C ASP A 207 -12.57 -1.96 27.66
N LEU A 208 -12.39 -1.20 26.57
CA LEU A 208 -13.43 -1.00 25.56
C LEU A 208 -13.75 -2.30 24.79
N ILE A 209 -12.72 -3.07 24.42
CA ILE A 209 -12.88 -4.39 23.78
C ILE A 209 -13.65 -5.34 24.70
N GLU A 210 -13.25 -5.44 25.97
CA GLU A 210 -13.90 -6.31 26.96
C GLU A 210 -15.36 -5.94 27.24
N LYS A 211 -15.65 -4.64 27.32
CA LYS A 211 -17.02 -4.15 27.50
C LYS A 211 -17.91 -4.49 26.30
N GLN A 212 -17.41 -4.31 25.08
CA GLN A 212 -18.16 -4.64 23.87
C GLN A 212 -18.35 -6.15 23.71
N ARG A 213 -17.35 -6.96 24.09
CA ARG A 213 -17.42 -8.42 24.06
C ARG A 213 -18.49 -9.00 24.99
N THR A 214 -18.69 -8.39 26.15
CA THR A 214 -19.64 -8.88 27.18
C THR A 214 -21.04 -8.29 27.09
N SER A 215 -21.26 -7.33 26.18
CA SER A 215 -22.57 -6.71 25.95
C SER A 215 -23.47 -7.68 25.15
N PRO A 216 -24.77 -7.81 25.49
CA PRO A 216 -25.68 -8.66 24.73
C PRO A 216 -25.75 -8.20 23.28
N ASP A 217 -25.66 -9.15 22.36
CA ASP A 217 -25.59 -9.00 20.90
C ASP A 217 -26.65 -8.02 20.37
N VAL A 218 -26.33 -6.73 20.34
CA VAL A 218 -26.99 -5.80 19.44
C VAL A 218 -26.37 -6.09 18.11
N ARG A 219 -27.04 -6.93 17.33
CA ARG A 219 -26.82 -7.05 15.90
C ARG A 219 -26.90 -5.64 15.34
N HIS A 220 -25.76 -4.96 15.23
CA HIS A 220 -25.62 -3.92 14.24
C HIS A 220 -25.75 -4.68 12.94
N ASP A 221 -26.89 -4.51 12.27
CA ASP A 221 -27.00 -4.85 10.87
C ASP A 221 -25.69 -4.38 10.26
N ALA A 222 -24.90 -5.32 9.75
CA ALA A 222 -23.77 -5.01 8.92
C ALA A 222 -24.39 -4.29 7.74
N ASP A 223 -24.57 -2.96 7.89
CA ASP A 223 -24.99 -2.09 6.83
C ASP A 223 -24.07 -2.49 5.71
N LYS A 224 -24.68 -2.94 4.62
CA LYS A 224 -23.99 -3.33 3.40
C LYS A 224 -23.30 -2.05 2.94
N GLU A 225 -22.14 -1.77 3.51
CA GLU A 225 -21.26 -0.69 3.12
C GLU A 225 -21.04 -0.97 1.65
N LYS A 226 -21.69 -0.19 0.79
CA LYS A 226 -21.33 -0.16 -0.61
C LYS A 226 -19.87 0.25 -0.56
N PRO A 227 -18.92 -0.61 -0.95
CA PRO A 227 -17.55 -0.16 -1.04
C PRO A 227 -17.59 1.05 -1.96
N LEU A 228 -17.22 2.23 -1.44
CA LEU A 228 -16.92 3.33 -2.32
C LEU A 228 -15.89 2.77 -3.27
N SER A 229 -16.26 2.66 -4.54
CA SER A 229 -15.36 2.11 -5.54
C SER A 229 -14.06 2.91 -5.46
N LEU A 230 -12.97 2.24 -5.11
CA LEU A 230 -11.65 2.87 -4.97
C LEU A 230 -11.27 3.65 -6.23
N SER A 231 -11.74 3.22 -7.41
CA SER A 231 -11.55 3.96 -8.66
C SER A 231 -12.38 5.25 -8.75
N SER A 232 -13.63 5.24 -8.29
CA SER A 232 -14.47 6.44 -8.26
C SER A 232 -14.01 7.41 -7.17
N PHE A 233 -13.45 6.89 -6.08
CA PHE A 233 -12.92 7.68 -4.97
C PHE A 233 -11.54 8.28 -5.30
N SER A 234 -10.66 7.52 -5.96
CA SER A 234 -9.36 8.04 -6.42
C SER A 234 -9.54 9.16 -7.44
N ASP A 235 -10.46 8.98 -8.40
CA ASP A 235 -10.71 9.96 -9.46
C ASP A 235 -11.34 11.24 -8.89
N ALA A 236 -12.24 11.12 -7.89
CA ALA A 236 -12.84 12.27 -7.21
C ALA A 236 -11.87 13.06 -6.32
N LEU A 237 -10.76 12.46 -5.91
CA LEU A 237 -9.78 13.07 -4.99
C LEU A 237 -8.57 13.68 -5.70
N GLY A 238 -8.57 13.73 -7.03
CA GLY A 238 -7.42 14.19 -7.80
C GLY A 238 -6.21 13.26 -7.66
N PHE A 239 -6.42 12.00 -7.26
CA PHE A 239 -5.33 11.04 -7.05
C PHE A 239 -4.46 10.87 -8.30
N ARG A 240 -5.08 10.84 -9.48
CA ARG A 240 -4.38 10.76 -10.76
C ARG A 240 -3.52 11.99 -11.07
N GLU A 241 -3.78 13.11 -10.41
CA GLU A 241 -2.96 14.33 -10.51
C GLU A 241 -1.75 14.28 -9.56
N LEU A 242 -1.70 13.34 -8.62
CA LEU A 242 -0.60 13.20 -7.66
C LEU A 242 0.50 12.24 -8.13
N VAL A 243 0.22 11.37 -9.11
CA VAL A 243 1.15 10.34 -9.59
C VAL A 243 1.03 10.11 -11.08
N GLY A 244 2.12 9.66 -11.72
CA GLY A 244 2.10 9.19 -13.11
C GLY A 244 2.46 10.25 -14.17
N HIS A 245 2.94 11.41 -13.75
CA HIS A 245 3.57 12.43 -14.61
C HIS A 245 4.93 12.81 -14.00
N GLU A 246 5.83 13.34 -14.83
CA GLU A 246 7.24 13.54 -14.45
C GLU A 246 7.38 14.50 -13.26
N GLU A 247 6.57 15.56 -13.22
CA GLU A 247 6.60 16.61 -12.21
C GLU A 247 6.15 16.15 -10.82
N ALA A 248 5.47 15.01 -10.72
CA ALA A 248 5.09 14.41 -9.44
C ALA A 248 6.29 13.88 -8.64
N TYR A 249 7.43 13.63 -9.30
CA TYR A 249 8.55 12.92 -8.70
C TYR A 249 9.70 13.86 -8.31
N THR A 250 10.17 13.69 -7.07
CA THR A 250 11.32 14.42 -6.54
C THR A 250 12.60 13.95 -7.23
N ARG A 251 13.27 14.85 -7.94
CA ARG A 251 14.58 14.57 -8.55
C ARG A 251 15.72 14.77 -7.54
N ILE A 252 16.63 13.81 -7.49
CA ILE A 252 17.86 13.90 -6.70
C ILE A 252 19.03 14.01 -7.68
N PRO A 253 19.76 15.14 -7.70
CA PRO A 253 20.93 15.28 -8.55
C PRO A 253 21.93 14.15 -8.29
N GLN A 254 22.40 13.50 -9.35
CA GLN A 254 23.39 12.41 -9.29
C GLN A 254 22.92 11.20 -8.45
N SER A 255 21.62 10.94 -8.36
CA SER A 255 21.06 9.73 -7.71
C SER A 255 21.68 8.43 -8.24
N ASP A 256 21.95 8.38 -9.55
CA ASP A 256 22.62 7.26 -10.22
C ASP A 256 24.09 7.09 -9.81
N ALA A 257 24.71 8.08 -9.17
CA ALA A 257 26.04 8.00 -8.59
C ALA A 257 26.02 7.85 -7.05
N ALA A 258 24.84 7.67 -6.44
CA ALA A 258 24.71 7.54 -5.00
C ALA A 258 25.52 6.34 -4.45
N ASP A 259 26.23 6.62 -3.36
CA ASP A 259 27.07 5.66 -2.63
C ASP A 259 26.30 5.17 -1.38
N PHE A 260 25.64 4.02 -1.52
CA PHE A 260 24.85 3.42 -0.45
C PHE A 260 25.69 3.02 0.77
N THR A 261 27.03 2.95 0.66
CA THR A 261 27.91 2.66 1.80
C THR A 261 28.06 3.84 2.76
N LYS A 262 27.71 5.06 2.31
CA LYS A 262 27.78 6.31 3.09
C LYS A 262 26.42 6.82 3.54
N MET A 263 25.36 6.06 3.28
CA MET A 263 23.97 6.45 3.57
C MET A 263 23.32 5.42 4.47
N GLN A 264 22.31 5.82 5.23
CA GLN A 264 21.46 4.92 5.99
C GLN A 264 20.12 4.75 5.28
N PRO A 265 19.52 3.55 5.30
CA PRO A 265 18.16 3.36 4.82
C PRO A 265 17.15 4.14 5.67
N PRO A 266 15.96 4.44 5.14
CA PRO A 266 14.88 5.03 5.92
C PRO A 266 14.50 4.17 7.13
N THR A 267 14.20 4.84 8.24
CA THR A 267 13.68 4.22 9.47
C THR A 267 12.23 4.62 9.68
N PHE A 268 11.39 3.69 10.15
CA PHE A 268 9.94 3.87 10.28
C PHE A 268 9.42 3.63 11.70
#